data_AF-A0A426GIK4-F1
#
_entry.id   AF-A0A426GIK4-F1
#
_cell.length_a   1.000
_cell.length_b   1.000
_cell.length_c   1.000
_cell.angle_alpha   90.00
_cell.angle_beta   90.00
_cell.angle_gamma   90.00
#
_symmetry.space_group_name_H-M   'P 1'
#
loop_
_entity.id
_entity.type
_entity.pdbx_description
1 polymer ?
#
loop_
_entity_poly.entity_id
_entity_poly.type
_entity_poly.pdbx_seq_one_letter_code
_entity_poly.pdbx_strand_id
1 'polypeptide(L)'
;MTTMDIRGADQGFETGLGALTPTQMKVLEGVNLGLLNKQIAHDLGIAEATVKAHMTALMRKLNVHNRTQAAIAAQSLAQGLRSAGR
;
A
#
# COMPACT_ATOMS: atom_id res chain seq x y z
N MET A 1 0.28 -40.05 7.20
CA MET A 1 -0.98 -39.85 6.44
C MET A 1 -2.01 -39.24 7.39
N THR A 2 -2.01 -37.92 7.50
CA THR A 2 -3.11 -37.01 7.90
C THR A 2 -2.46 -35.61 7.87
N THR A 3 -2.41 -34.96 6.72
CA THR A 3 -3.45 -34.09 6.14
C THR A 3 -3.77 -32.91 7.06
N MET A 4 -3.16 -31.78 6.67
CA MET A 4 -3.68 -30.41 6.71
C MET A 4 -4.11 -29.83 8.06
N ASP A 5 -3.38 -28.80 8.49
CA ASP A 5 -3.96 -27.49 8.85
C ASP A 5 -2.82 -26.44 8.92
N ILE A 6 -2.44 -25.89 7.76
CA ILE A 6 -1.62 -24.67 7.66
C ILE A 6 -2.42 -23.61 6.90
N ARG A 7 -3.66 -23.36 7.34
CA ARG A 7 -4.47 -22.23 6.85
C ARG A 7 -4.55 -21.17 7.94
N GLY A 8 -3.48 -20.38 8.06
CA GLY A 8 -3.36 -19.33 9.07
C GLY A 8 -2.72 -18.02 8.61
N ALA A 9 -2.64 -17.75 7.29
CA ALA A 9 -1.93 -16.55 6.80
C ALA A 9 -2.66 -15.75 5.70
N ASP A 10 -3.92 -16.05 5.40
CA ASP A 10 -4.67 -15.37 4.33
C ASP A 10 -5.85 -14.55 4.85
N GLN A 11 -5.74 -14.01 6.07
CA GLN A 11 -6.73 -13.10 6.65
C GLN A 11 -6.08 -11.72 6.80
N GLY A 12 -6.30 -10.82 5.83
CA GLY A 12 -6.13 -9.38 6.07
C GLY A 12 -5.67 -8.45 4.92
N PHE A 13 -5.37 -8.94 3.71
CA PHE A 13 -4.95 -8.03 2.62
C PHE A 13 -6.05 -7.69 1.60
N GLU A 14 -7.11 -8.50 1.52
CA GLU A 14 -8.13 -8.40 0.48
C GLU A 14 -9.08 -7.20 0.64
N THR A 15 -9.07 -6.52 1.80
CA THR A 15 -9.99 -5.39 2.08
C THR A 15 -9.30 -4.02 2.16
N GLY A 16 -7.97 -3.95 2.00
CA GLY A 16 -7.21 -2.70 2.16
C GLY A 16 -7.34 -1.73 0.98
N LEU A 17 -7.43 -2.24 -0.25
CA LEU A 17 -7.46 -1.44 -1.48
C LEU A 17 -8.75 -0.63 -1.65
N GLY A 18 -9.90 -1.23 -1.37
CA GLY A 18 -11.21 -0.57 -1.53
C GLY A 18 -11.43 0.61 -0.56
N ALA A 19 -10.59 0.72 0.48
CA ALA A 19 -10.69 1.76 1.50
C ALA A 19 -9.68 2.92 1.31
N LEU A 20 -8.80 2.85 0.31
CA LEU A 20 -7.86 3.94 0.03
C LEU A 20 -8.54 5.04 -0.79
N THR A 21 -8.31 6.30 -0.41
CA THR A 21 -8.74 7.42 -1.24
C THR A 21 -7.87 7.51 -2.51
N PRO A 22 -8.34 8.16 -3.59
CA PRO A 22 -7.56 8.32 -4.81
C PRO A 22 -6.18 8.93 -4.56
N THR A 23 -6.09 9.93 -3.68
CA THR A 23 -4.81 10.55 -3.30
C THR A 23 -3.91 9.58 -2.54
N GLN A 24 -4.46 8.76 -1.65
CA GLN A 24 -3.70 7.74 -0.93
C GLN A 24 -3.15 6.67 -1.88
N MET A 25 -3.93 6.27 -2.90
CA MET A 25 -3.46 5.35 -3.93
C MET A 25 -2.29 5.93 -4.72
N LYS A 26 -2.38 7.20 -5.15
CA LYS A 26 -1.27 7.89 -5.84
C LYS A 26 -0.01 8.01 -4.97
N VAL A 27 -0.18 8.36 -3.68
CA VAL A 27 0.95 8.40 -2.73
C VAL A 27 1.59 7.02 -2.59
N LEU A 28 0.77 5.97 -2.45
CA LEU A 28 1.24 4.59 -2.33
C LEU A 28 1.99 4.14 -3.59
N GLU A 29 1.53 4.52 -4.79
CA GLU A 29 2.23 4.28 -6.05
C GLU A 29 3.60 4.97 -6.08
N GLY A 30 3.67 6.25 -5.70
CA GLY A 30 4.94 6.95 -5.59
C GLY A 30 5.90 6.29 -4.58
N VAL A 31 5.38 5.75 -3.48
CA VAL A 31 6.18 4.96 -2.53
C VAL A 31 6.69 3.66 -3.15
N ASN A 32 5.84 2.96 -3.89
CA ASN A 32 6.19 1.74 -4.62
C ASN A 32 7.31 1.97 -5.65
N LEU A 33 7.32 3.15 -6.28
CA LEU A 33 8.35 3.60 -7.21
C LEU A 33 9.64 4.10 -6.51
N GLY A 34 9.68 4.11 -5.18
CA GLY A 34 10.84 4.59 -4.42
C GLY A 34 10.95 6.11 -4.32
N LEU A 35 9.93 6.87 -4.71
CA LEU A 35 9.97 8.33 -4.74
C LEU A 35 9.95 8.95 -3.35
N LEU A 36 10.77 9.98 -3.12
CA LEU A 36 10.76 10.75 -1.88
C LEU A 36 9.46 11.52 -1.69
N ASN A 37 9.08 11.82 -0.44
CA ASN A 37 7.87 12.60 -0.16
C ASN A 37 7.87 13.95 -0.90
N LYS A 38 9.04 14.59 -1.06
CA LYS A 38 9.18 15.84 -1.82
C LYS A 38 8.88 15.66 -3.32
N GLN A 39 9.28 14.52 -3.91
CA GLN A 39 9.01 14.21 -5.31
C GLN A 39 7.51 13.89 -5.52
N ILE A 40 6.92 13.09 -4.62
CA ILE A 40 5.48 12.80 -4.63
C ILE A 40 4.67 14.10 -4.45
N ALA A 41 5.10 14.98 -3.55
CA ALA A 41 4.47 16.27 -3.32
C ALA A 41 4.48 17.14 -4.57
N HIS A 42 5.63 17.19 -5.26
CA HIS A 42 5.78 17.91 -6.53
C HIS A 42 4.86 17.32 -7.62
N ASP A 43 4.85 15.99 -7.77
CA ASP A 43 4.03 15.30 -8.79
C ASP A 43 2.51 15.51 -8.56
N LEU A 44 2.08 15.49 -7.30
CA LEU A 44 0.68 15.68 -6.92
C LEU A 44 0.26 17.14 -6.76
N GLY A 45 1.20 18.10 -6.86
CA GLY A 45 0.92 19.52 -6.66
C GLY A 45 0.46 19.88 -5.23
N ILE A 46 0.95 19.15 -4.21
CA ILE A 46 0.59 19.35 -2.80
C ILE A 46 1.82 19.60 -1.94
N ALA A 47 1.63 19.99 -0.68
CA ALA A 47 2.75 20.15 0.26
C ALA A 47 3.32 18.79 0.71
N GLU A 48 4.64 18.75 0.99
CA GLU A 48 5.30 17.55 1.53
C GLU A 48 4.69 17.10 2.87
N ALA A 49 4.27 18.04 3.71
CA ALA A 49 3.57 17.75 4.95
C ALA A 49 2.24 17.01 4.72
N THR A 50 1.53 17.33 3.64
CA THR A 50 0.30 16.65 3.22
C THR A 50 0.59 15.21 2.78
N VAL A 51 1.69 14.98 2.05
CA VAL A 51 2.14 13.61 1.71
C VAL A 51 2.46 12.82 2.98
N LYS A 52 3.13 13.43 3.98
CA LYS A 52 3.39 12.77 5.27
C LYS A 52 2.09 12.39 5.99
N ALA A 53 1.10 13.27 6.02
CA ALA A 53 -0.21 12.96 6.61
C ALA A 53 -0.91 11.79 5.89
N HIS A 54 -0.90 11.78 4.55
CA HIS A 54 -1.42 10.65 3.78
C HIS A 54 -0.65 9.36 4.05
N MET A 55 0.68 9.43 4.19
CA MET A 55 1.52 8.28 4.52
C MET A 55 1.17 7.70 5.89
N THR A 56 0.96 8.53 6.91
CA THR A 56 0.51 8.06 8.24
C THR A 56 -0.85 7.37 8.16
N ALA A 57 -1.81 7.94 7.43
CA ALA A 57 -3.12 7.33 7.25
C ALA A 57 -3.05 6.02 6.46
N LEU A 58 -2.21 5.95 5.43
CA LEU A 58 -1.92 4.74 4.65
C LEU A 58 -1.36 3.64 5.53
N MET A 59 -0.31 3.94 6.32
CA MET A 59 0.32 2.97 7.21
C MET A 59 -0.67 2.37 8.20
N ARG A 60 -1.56 3.20 8.77
CA ARG A 60 -2.66 2.74 9.64
C ARG A 60 -3.66 1.84 8.91
N LYS A 61 -4.05 2.19 7.69
CA LYS A 61 -5.01 1.40 6.88
C LYS A 61 -4.44 0.07 6.40
N LEU A 62 -3.15 0.06 6.06
CA LEU A 62 -2.43 -1.13 5.60
C LEU A 62 -1.87 -1.97 6.76
N ASN A 63 -2.05 -1.53 8.01
CA ASN A 63 -1.50 -2.16 9.21
C ASN A 63 0.04 -2.38 9.14
N VAL A 64 0.75 -1.38 8.63
CA VAL A 64 2.22 -1.38 8.51
C VAL A 64 2.83 -0.25 9.33
N HIS A 65 4.10 -0.41 9.71
CA HIS A 65 4.77 0.44 10.68
C HIS A 65 5.83 1.34 10.06
N ASN A 66 6.26 1.04 8.84
CA ASN A 66 7.28 1.84 8.15
C ASN A 66 7.06 1.89 6.64
N ARG A 67 7.79 2.82 6.02
CA ARG A 67 7.74 3.05 4.58
C ARG A 67 8.11 1.82 3.75
N THR A 68 9.10 1.06 4.20
CA THR A 68 9.55 -0.16 3.50
C THR A 68 8.43 -1.20 3.46
N GLN A 69 7.76 -1.43 4.60
CA GLN A 69 6.59 -2.31 4.68
C GLN A 69 5.43 -1.80 3.82
N ALA A 70 5.20 -0.48 3.78
CA ALA A 70 4.20 0.11 2.87
C ALA A 70 4.55 -0.11 1.39
N ALA A 71 5.83 -0.01 1.02
CA ALA A 71 6.29 -0.30 -0.34
C ALA A 71 6.13 -1.78 -0.70
N ILE A 72 6.43 -2.70 0.22
CA ILE A 72 6.21 -4.15 0.03
C ILE A 72 4.72 -4.44 -0.11
N ALA A 73 3.87 -3.84 0.73
CA ALA A 73 2.43 -3.98 0.62
C ALA A 73 1.92 -3.49 -0.75
N ALA A 74 2.40 -2.34 -1.23
CA ALA A 74 2.06 -1.82 -2.55
C ALA A 74 2.41 -2.80 -3.70
N GLN A 75 3.57 -3.47 -3.61
CA GLN A 75 3.96 -4.49 -4.59
C GLN A 75 3.02 -5.69 -4.59
N SER A 76 2.68 -6.22 -3.41
CA SER A 76 1.74 -7.33 -3.28
C SER A 76 0.36 -6.99 -3.87
N LEU A 77 -0.12 -5.77 -3.63
CA LEU A 77 -1.37 -5.28 -4.19
C LEU A 77 -1.30 -5.14 -5.72
N ALA A 78 -0.18 -4.64 -6.25
CA ALA A 78 0.03 -4.54 -7.70
C ALA A 78 0.09 -5.92 -8.38
N GLN A 79 0.62 -6.95 -7.70
CA GLN A 79 0.60 -8.33 -8.21
C GLN A 79 -0.82 -8.91 -8.21
N GLY A 80 -1.61 -8.68 -7.16
CA GLY A 80 -3.00 -9.15 -7.07
C GLY A 80 -3.89 -8.63 -8.22
N LEU A 81 -3.71 -7.36 -8.60
CA LEU A 81 -4.40 -6.76 -9.75
C LEU A 81 -4.00 -7.40 -11.09
N ARG A 82 -2.73 -7.81 -11.25
CA ARG A 82 -2.25 -8.49 -12.46
C ARG A 82 -2.81 -9.90 -12.59
N SER A 83 -3.00 -10.61 -11.48
CA SER A 83 -3.56 -11.96 -11.46
C SER A 83 -5.09 -11.98 -11.60
N ALA A 84 -5.80 -10.93 -11.20
CA ALA A 84 -7.25 -10.81 -11.36
C ALA A 84 -7.69 -10.46 -12.80
N GLY A 85 -6.76 -10.06 -13.67
CA GLY A 85 -7.00 -9.75 -15.09
C GLY A 85 -6.84 -10.94 -16.04
N ARG A 86 -6.93 -12.19 -15.55
CA ARG A 86 -6.91 -13.42 -16.35
C ARG A 86 -8.20 -14.21 -16.20
#